data_AF-A0A957T831-F1
#
_entry.id   AF-A0A957T831-F1
#
_cell.length_a   1.000
_cell.length_b   1.000
_cell.length_c   1.000
_cell.angle_alpha   90.00
_cell.angle_beta   90.00
_cell.angle_gamma   90.00
#
_symmetry.space_group_name_H-M   'P 1'
#
loop_
_entity.id
_entity.type
_entity.pdbx_description
1 polymer ?
#
loop_
_entity_poly.entity_id
_entity_poly.type
_entity_poly.pdbx_seq_one_letter_code
_entity_poly.pdbx_strand_id
1 'polypeptide(L)'
;MLINQDDAAVAEVEAMLARTQPVSSCVPVVGAALEIAHLASHVDWLISDQRDLEIQDTVHPAFLDGDWRSAVKQARSLLADFRGRLGIHGPYKGIWINAEDSLIANAVVQRLSTALTIAGELGATHMVVHSPFTTFGSPFVTHGSVAQKNREMCAIHAILERLLPQAEKTGCTLVLENIYDANPR
;
A
#
# COMPACT_ATOMS: atom_id res chain seq x y z
N MET A 1 -34.04 -32.59 -37.81
CA MET A 1 -33.41 -33.13 -36.59
C MET A 1 -32.56 -32.01 -36.01
N LEU A 2 -33.17 -31.14 -35.21
CA LEU A 2 -32.50 -29.99 -34.60
C LEU A 2 -31.96 -30.46 -33.25
N ILE A 3 -30.64 -30.54 -33.12
CA ILE A 3 -30.00 -30.80 -31.83
C ILE A 3 -30.13 -29.50 -31.04
N ASN A 4 -30.80 -29.58 -29.90
CA ASN A 4 -31.18 -28.45 -29.07
C ASN A 4 -29.90 -27.79 -28.52
N GLN A 5 -29.61 -26.54 -28.92
CA GLN A 5 -28.40 -25.83 -28.49
C GLN A 5 -28.38 -25.53 -26.98
N ASP A 6 -29.51 -25.69 -26.29
CA ASP A 6 -29.65 -25.49 -24.86
C ASP A 6 -28.98 -26.60 -24.02
N ASP A 7 -28.98 -27.85 -24.49
CA ASP A 7 -28.45 -28.98 -23.71
C ASP A 7 -26.91 -28.94 -23.61
N ALA A 8 -26.24 -28.41 -24.63
CA ALA A 8 -24.78 -28.24 -24.64
C ALA A 8 -24.33 -27.13 -23.69
N ALA A 9 -25.06 -26.01 -23.64
CA ALA A 9 -24.76 -24.90 -22.75
C ALA A 9 -24.98 -25.28 -21.27
N VAL A 10 -26.03 -26.06 -20.98
CA VAL A 10 -26.28 -26.58 -19.62
C VAL A 10 -25.18 -27.55 -19.18
N ALA A 11 -24.78 -28.48 -20.05
CA ALA A 11 -23.69 -29.40 -19.76
C ALA A 11 -22.34 -28.70 -19.52
N GLU A 12 -22.09 -27.58 -20.22
CA GLU A 12 -20.87 -26.78 -20.07
C GLU A 12 -20.86 -26.00 -18.73
N VAL A 13 -22.01 -25.46 -18.31
CA VAL A 13 -22.18 -24.82 -17.00
C VAL A 13 -22.06 -25.83 -15.86
N GLU A 14 -22.66 -27.02 -16.01
CA GLU A 14 -22.53 -28.10 -15.02
C GLU A 14 -21.09 -28.62 -14.93
N ALA A 15 -20.38 -28.72 -16.06
CA ALA A 15 -18.96 -29.06 -16.08
C ALA A 15 -18.07 -27.96 -15.48
N MET A 16 -18.46 -26.68 -15.56
CA MET A 16 -17.77 -25.57 -14.93
C MET A 16 -17.96 -25.59 -13.40
N LEU A 17 -19.18 -25.84 -12.93
CA LEU A 17 -19.52 -26.00 -11.51
C LEU A 17 -18.90 -27.27 -10.89
N ALA A 18 -18.73 -28.33 -11.68
CA ALA A 18 -18.03 -29.54 -11.23
C ALA A 18 -16.50 -29.37 -11.14
N ARG A 19 -15.93 -28.33 -11.78
CA ARG A 19 -14.49 -28.01 -11.74
C ARG A 19 -14.11 -27.03 -10.62
N THR A 20 -15.08 -26.39 -9.97
CA THR A 20 -14.80 -25.64 -8.74
C THR A 20 -14.50 -26.62 -7.62
N GLN A 21 -13.21 -26.89 -7.41
CA GLN A 21 -12.75 -27.54 -6.18
C GLN A 21 -13.31 -26.76 -4.99
N PRO A 22 -13.78 -27.41 -3.92
CA PRO A 22 -14.15 -26.71 -2.70
C PRO A 22 -12.92 -25.93 -2.25
N VAL A 23 -13.03 -24.60 -2.27
CA VAL A 23 -12.02 -23.73 -1.67
C VAL A 23 -11.96 -24.17 -0.22
N SER A 24 -10.84 -24.76 0.20
CA SER A 24 -10.60 -25.08 1.61
C SER A 24 -11.01 -23.88 2.44
N SER A 25 -12.02 -24.07 3.29
CA SER A 25 -12.76 -23.04 4.04
C SER A 25 -11.95 -22.28 5.10
N CYS A 26 -10.63 -22.13 4.90
CA CYS A 26 -9.82 -21.18 5.63
C CYS A 26 -10.19 -19.78 5.13
N VAL A 27 -11.14 -19.14 5.79
CA VAL A 27 -11.43 -17.73 5.56
C VAL A 27 -10.16 -16.93 5.88
N PRO A 28 -9.69 -16.03 5.01
CA PRO A 28 -8.51 -15.23 5.26
C PRO A 28 -8.64 -14.43 6.57
N VAL A 29 -7.57 -14.41 7.36
CA VAL A 29 -7.49 -13.54 8.55
C VAL A 29 -7.27 -12.11 8.08
N VAL A 30 -8.28 -11.26 8.29
CA VAL A 30 -8.21 -9.84 7.94
C VAL A 30 -7.36 -9.08 8.97
N GLY A 31 -6.43 -8.27 8.47
CA GLY A 31 -5.60 -7.35 9.25
C GLY A 31 -6.31 -6.06 9.65
N ALA A 32 -5.56 -5.08 10.14
CA ALA A 32 -6.08 -3.74 10.40
C ALA A 32 -5.08 -2.64 10.01
N ALA A 33 -5.62 -1.52 9.55
CA ALA A 33 -4.86 -0.29 9.34
C ALA A 33 -5.27 0.70 10.43
N LEU A 34 -4.37 1.01 11.37
CA LEU A 34 -4.67 1.75 12.59
C LEU A 34 -3.65 2.87 12.82
N GLU A 35 -4.10 3.94 13.47
CA GLU A 35 -3.16 4.86 14.12
C GLU A 35 -2.69 4.26 15.46
N ILE A 36 -1.48 4.64 15.90
CA ILE A 36 -0.86 4.16 17.14
C ILE A 36 -1.79 4.39 18.34
N ALA A 37 -2.53 5.50 18.36
CA ALA A 37 -3.48 5.85 19.42
C ALA A 37 -4.57 4.80 19.62
N HIS A 38 -4.90 4.00 18.60
CA HIS A 38 -5.91 2.96 18.66
C HIS A 38 -5.37 1.57 19.04
N LEU A 39 -4.04 1.38 19.09
CA LEU A 39 -3.45 0.08 19.35
C LEU A 39 -3.85 -0.49 20.71
N ALA A 40 -3.87 0.33 21.76
CA ALA A 40 -4.20 -0.12 23.11
C ALA A 40 -5.59 -0.79 23.20
N SER A 41 -6.55 -0.38 22.36
CA SER A 41 -7.90 -0.95 22.32
C SER A 41 -8.03 -2.20 21.46
N HIS A 42 -7.03 -2.51 20.63
CA HIS A 42 -7.10 -3.58 19.63
C HIS A 42 -5.97 -4.61 19.73
N VAL A 43 -4.98 -4.37 20.60
CA VAL A 43 -3.76 -5.17 20.70
C VAL A 43 -4.03 -6.66 20.97
N ASP A 44 -4.96 -6.98 21.87
CA ASP A 44 -5.31 -8.37 22.17
C ASP A 44 -5.91 -9.08 20.96
N TRP A 45 -6.77 -8.38 20.19
CA TRP A 45 -7.37 -8.90 18.96
C TRP A 45 -6.36 -9.05 17.81
N LEU A 46 -5.38 -8.14 17.74
CA LEU A 46 -4.27 -8.25 16.79
C LEU A 46 -3.39 -9.45 17.11
N ILE A 47 -3.04 -9.64 18.39
CA ILE A 47 -2.13 -10.70 18.85
C ILE A 47 -2.79 -12.08 18.81
N SER A 48 -4.09 -12.20 19.11
CA SER A 48 -4.79 -13.50 19.17
C SER A 48 -4.65 -14.31 17.89
N ASP A 49 -4.70 -13.64 16.74
CA ASP A 49 -4.58 -14.27 15.41
C ASP A 49 -3.33 -13.80 14.64
N GLN A 50 -2.43 -13.03 15.28
CA GLN A 50 -1.24 -12.43 14.65
C GLN A 50 -1.58 -11.68 13.36
N ARG A 51 -2.66 -10.90 13.41
CA ARG A 51 -3.26 -10.21 12.28
C ARG A 51 -2.29 -9.20 11.70
N ASP A 52 -2.22 -9.11 10.38
CA ASP A 52 -1.39 -8.07 9.76
C ASP A 52 -1.82 -6.67 10.22
N LEU A 53 -0.84 -5.80 10.43
CA LEU A 53 -1.03 -4.45 10.93
C LEU A 53 -0.34 -3.44 10.03
N GLU A 54 -1.06 -2.39 9.67
CA GLU A 54 -0.52 -1.21 9.01
C GLU A 54 -0.67 0.00 9.93
N ILE A 55 0.43 0.69 10.25
CA ILE A 55 0.40 1.94 11.01
C ILE A 55 0.19 3.12 10.08
N GLN A 56 -0.81 3.96 10.37
CA GLN A 56 -1.22 5.07 9.51
C GLN A 56 -0.72 6.46 9.93
N ASP A 57 -0.11 6.63 11.11
CA ASP A 57 0.22 7.97 11.65
C ASP A 57 1.08 8.84 10.71
N THR A 58 1.94 8.21 9.89
CA THR A 58 2.82 8.89 8.92
C THR A 58 2.07 9.60 7.79
N VAL A 59 0.76 9.40 7.64
CA VAL A 59 -0.08 10.19 6.71
C VAL A 59 -0.31 11.62 7.18
N HIS A 60 -0.04 11.92 8.45
CA HIS A 60 -0.28 13.23 9.06
C HIS A 60 1.02 14.05 9.12
N PRO A 61 1.11 15.22 8.47
CA PRO A 61 2.30 16.06 8.52
C PRO A 61 2.72 16.46 9.95
N ALA A 62 1.74 16.75 10.81
CA ALA A 62 2.00 17.10 12.21
C ALA A 62 2.64 15.97 13.01
N PHE A 63 2.40 14.70 12.64
CA PHE A 63 3.07 13.56 13.26
C PHE A 63 4.54 13.48 12.82
N LEU A 64 4.81 13.68 11.52
CA LEU A 64 6.17 13.67 10.96
C LEU A 64 7.03 14.80 11.53
N ASP A 65 6.44 15.96 11.82
CA ASP A 65 7.12 17.13 12.41
C ASP A 65 7.17 17.08 13.95
N GLY A 66 6.41 16.19 14.57
CA GLY A 66 6.26 16.08 16.02
C GLY A 66 7.20 15.06 16.67
N ASP A 67 6.86 14.68 17.91
CA ASP A 67 7.59 13.65 18.66
C ASP A 67 7.12 12.24 18.30
N TRP A 68 7.36 11.84 17.05
CA TRP A 68 7.07 10.48 16.59
C TRP A 68 7.90 9.42 17.35
N ARG A 69 9.04 9.77 17.95
CA ARG A 69 9.90 8.81 18.69
C ARG A 69 9.20 8.27 19.91
N SER A 70 8.52 9.13 20.67
CA SER A 70 7.71 8.70 21.81
C SER A 70 6.55 7.81 21.39
N ALA A 71 5.86 8.16 20.29
CA ALA A 71 4.78 7.35 19.74
C ALA A 71 5.26 5.96 19.28
N VAL A 72 6.39 5.89 18.56
CA VAL A 72 7.01 4.63 18.14
C VAL A 72 7.40 3.79 19.35
N LYS A 73 8.01 4.39 20.39
CA LYS A 73 8.34 3.67 21.63
C LYS A 73 7.10 3.06 22.29
N GLN A 74 5.99 3.80 22.32
CA GLN A 74 4.71 3.31 22.84
C GLN A 74 4.19 2.15 21.99
N ALA A 75 4.15 2.30 20.67
CA ALA A 75 3.68 1.27 19.74
C ALA A 75 4.47 -0.03 19.91
N ARG A 76 5.81 0.05 19.96
CA ARG A 76 6.67 -1.12 20.19
C ARG A 76 6.40 -1.81 21.53
N SER A 77 6.08 -1.03 22.58
CA SER A 77 5.74 -1.59 23.89
C SER A 77 4.42 -2.34 23.85
N LEU A 78 3.40 -1.82 23.16
CA LEU A 78 2.11 -2.48 22.99
C LEU A 78 2.26 -3.75 22.13
N LEU A 79 3.08 -3.69 21.10
CA LEU A 79 3.29 -4.77 20.14
C LEU A 79 4.41 -5.75 20.56
N ALA A 80 4.79 -5.80 21.84
CA ALA A 80 5.91 -6.62 22.30
C ALA A 80 5.73 -8.12 21.99
N ASP A 81 4.50 -8.62 22.03
CA ASP A 81 4.14 -10.01 21.73
C ASP A 81 3.51 -10.20 20.34
N PHE A 82 3.52 -9.15 19.51
CA PHE A 82 3.09 -9.20 18.12
C PHE A 82 4.19 -9.79 17.22
N ARG A 83 3.80 -10.68 16.31
CA ARG A 83 4.62 -11.45 15.36
C ARG A 83 4.02 -11.48 13.96
N GLY A 84 2.84 -10.86 13.76
CA GLY A 84 2.23 -10.67 12.43
C GLY A 84 3.05 -9.73 11.54
N ARG A 85 2.65 -9.55 10.29
CA ARG A 85 3.35 -8.61 9.39
C ARG A 85 3.00 -7.19 9.79
N LEU A 86 4.03 -6.36 9.95
CA LEU A 86 3.91 -4.94 10.25
C LEU A 86 4.34 -4.12 9.04
N GLY A 87 3.46 -3.22 8.59
CA GLY A 87 3.73 -2.21 7.59
C GLY A 87 3.38 -0.81 8.10
N ILE A 88 3.72 0.21 7.31
CA ILE A 88 3.23 1.57 7.51
C ILE A 88 2.61 2.12 6.23
N HIS A 89 1.69 3.06 6.37
CA HIS A 89 1.21 3.85 5.25
C HIS A 89 2.05 5.11 5.08
N GLY A 90 2.71 5.29 3.93
CA GLY A 90 3.51 6.47 3.65
C GLY A 90 2.69 7.77 3.54
N PRO A 91 3.31 8.95 3.68
CA PRO A 91 2.62 10.23 3.53
C PRO A 91 2.12 10.45 2.11
N TYR A 92 0.85 10.80 1.97
CA TYR A 92 0.22 11.11 0.67
C TYR A 92 -0.48 12.49 0.62
N LYS A 93 -0.79 13.10 1.79
CA LYS A 93 -1.53 14.37 1.84
C LYS A 93 -0.70 15.52 1.28
N GLY A 94 -0.95 15.87 0.02
CA GLY A 94 -0.17 16.89 -0.72
C GLY A 94 1.20 16.39 -1.19
N ILE A 95 1.44 15.08 -1.19
CA ILE A 95 2.69 14.45 -1.60
C ILE A 95 2.45 13.69 -2.90
N TRP A 96 3.19 14.08 -3.94
CA TRP A 96 3.10 13.46 -5.27
C TRP A 96 4.48 12.97 -5.69
N ILE A 97 4.62 11.67 -5.91
CA ILE A 97 5.92 11.06 -6.27
C ILE A 97 6.34 11.33 -7.71
N ASN A 98 5.53 12.02 -8.52
CA ASN A 98 5.87 12.48 -9.86
C ASN A 98 6.15 14.00 -9.91
N ALA A 99 6.47 14.65 -8.79
CA ALA A 99 6.76 16.09 -8.76
C ALA A 99 7.97 16.44 -9.65
N GLU A 100 7.74 17.23 -10.70
CA GLU A 100 8.79 17.69 -11.64
C GLU A 100 9.57 18.91 -11.09
N ASP A 101 8.94 19.73 -10.26
CA ASP A 101 9.61 20.85 -9.58
C ASP A 101 10.61 20.32 -8.55
N SER A 102 11.87 20.70 -8.68
CA SER A 102 12.96 20.16 -7.84
C SER A 102 12.84 20.55 -6.37
N LEU A 103 12.28 21.72 -6.05
CA LEU A 103 12.02 22.13 -4.67
C LEU A 103 10.96 21.22 -4.04
N ILE A 104 9.90 20.93 -4.78
CA ILE A 104 8.83 20.04 -4.32
C ILE A 104 9.30 18.58 -4.24
N ALA A 105 10.03 18.09 -5.25
CA ALA A 105 10.61 16.76 -5.24
C ALA A 105 11.52 16.52 -4.02
N ASN A 106 12.31 17.52 -3.63
CA ASN A 106 13.12 17.45 -2.42
C ASN A 106 12.27 17.33 -1.14
N ALA A 107 11.18 18.11 -1.04
CA ALA A 107 10.26 18.00 0.08
C ALA A 107 9.57 16.63 0.14
N VAL A 108 9.17 16.08 -1.01
CA VAL A 108 8.59 14.73 -1.13
C VAL A 108 9.57 13.67 -0.62
N VAL A 109 10.82 13.71 -1.10
CA VAL A 109 11.88 12.80 -0.65
C VAL A 109 12.11 12.92 0.85
N GLN A 110 12.15 14.13 1.40
CA GLN A 110 12.33 14.33 2.85
C GLN A 110 11.20 13.71 3.66
N ARG A 111 9.94 13.85 3.21
CA ARG A 111 8.77 13.30 3.90
C ARG A 111 8.76 11.77 3.86
N LEU A 112 9.01 11.18 2.69
CA LEU A 112 9.09 9.72 2.54
C LEU A 112 10.29 9.12 3.28
N SER A 113 11.43 9.81 3.28
CA SER A 113 12.63 9.42 4.05
C SER A 113 12.34 9.41 5.56
N THR A 114 11.63 10.41 6.07
CA THR A 114 11.21 10.46 7.48
C THR A 114 10.30 9.27 7.83
N ALA A 115 9.32 8.98 6.96
CA ALA A 115 8.44 7.82 7.14
C ALA A 115 9.22 6.49 7.11
N LEU A 116 10.21 6.34 6.22
CA LEU A 116 11.10 5.17 6.20
C LEU A 116 11.94 5.03 7.49
N THR A 117 12.37 6.13 8.09
CA THR A 117 13.03 6.08 9.40
C THR A 117 12.08 5.55 10.46
N ILE A 118 10.84 6.06 10.49
CA ILE A 118 9.79 5.61 11.42
C ILE A 118 9.47 4.13 11.22
N ALA A 119 9.36 3.67 9.95
CA ALA A 119 9.18 2.26 9.60
C ALA A 119 10.28 1.40 10.22
N GLY A 120 11.53 1.79 10.07
CA GLY A 120 12.67 1.06 10.63
C GLY A 120 12.66 0.98 12.14
N GLU A 121 12.35 2.10 12.82
CA GLU A 121 12.26 2.13 14.28
C GLU A 121 11.10 1.26 14.81
N LEU A 122 9.97 1.20 14.08
CA LEU A 122 8.86 0.30 14.39
C LEU A 122 9.18 -1.18 14.13
N GLY A 123 10.16 -1.48 13.27
CA GLY A 123 10.39 -2.82 12.74
C GLY A 123 9.41 -3.19 11.63
N ALA A 124 8.84 -2.20 10.94
CA ALA A 124 7.95 -2.42 9.81
C ALA A 124 8.74 -2.88 8.58
N THR A 125 8.15 -3.80 7.82
CA THR A 125 8.80 -4.48 6.69
C THR A 125 8.45 -3.88 5.34
N HIS A 126 7.39 -3.08 5.28
CA HIS A 126 6.89 -2.47 4.03
C HIS A 126 6.33 -1.07 4.32
N MET A 127 6.45 -0.18 3.35
CA MET A 127 5.81 1.14 3.37
C MET A 127 4.97 1.32 2.10
N VAL A 128 3.68 1.60 2.28
CA VAL A 128 2.77 1.92 1.18
C VAL A 128 3.08 3.31 0.64
N VAL A 129 3.11 3.45 -0.68
CA VAL A 129 3.29 4.71 -1.40
C VAL A 129 2.21 4.82 -2.47
N HIS A 130 1.48 5.93 -2.50
CA HIS A 130 0.43 6.15 -3.50
C HIS A 130 1.02 6.31 -4.89
N SER A 131 0.47 5.58 -5.87
CA SER A 131 0.75 5.85 -7.27
C SER A 131 0.20 7.24 -7.65
N PRO A 132 0.92 8.01 -8.49
CA PRO A 132 0.50 9.36 -8.82
C PRO A 132 -0.49 9.40 -10.00
N PHE A 133 -0.87 8.24 -10.52
CA PHE A 133 -1.60 8.10 -11.77
C PHE A 133 -3.07 8.46 -11.59
N THR A 134 -3.43 9.68 -11.98
CA THR A 134 -4.81 10.19 -11.98
C THR A 134 -5.48 10.09 -13.35
N THR A 135 -4.72 9.74 -14.39
CA THR A 135 -5.09 9.98 -15.79
C THR A 135 -5.29 8.72 -16.62
N PHE A 136 -5.07 7.54 -16.07
CA PHE A 136 -5.22 6.29 -16.80
C PHE A 136 -6.66 5.77 -16.66
N GLY A 137 -7.44 5.87 -17.75
CA GLY A 137 -8.72 5.16 -17.88
C GLY A 137 -10.01 5.97 -17.87
N SER A 138 -9.99 7.30 -17.68
CA SER A 138 -11.20 8.12 -17.85
C SER A 138 -11.35 8.63 -19.29
N PRO A 139 -12.55 8.55 -19.91
CA PRO A 139 -12.81 9.13 -21.24
C PRO A 139 -12.66 10.65 -21.30
N PHE A 140 -12.53 11.32 -20.14
CA PHE A 140 -12.30 12.77 -20.03
C PHE A 140 -10.82 13.16 -19.95
N VAL A 141 -9.91 12.18 -19.85
CA VAL A 141 -8.47 12.43 -19.84
C VAL A 141 -7.87 11.63 -20.98
N THR A 142 -7.77 12.29 -22.13
CA THR A 142 -7.08 11.80 -23.32
C THR A 142 -5.76 11.16 -22.90
N HIS A 143 -5.50 9.92 -23.33
CA HIS A 143 -4.22 9.26 -23.09
C HIS A 143 -3.08 10.25 -23.36
N GLY A 144 -2.39 10.68 -22.31
CA GLY A 144 -1.22 11.55 -22.47
C GLY A 144 -0.28 10.93 -23.48
N SER A 145 0.37 11.76 -24.31
CA SER A 145 1.33 11.27 -25.30
C SER A 145 2.34 10.33 -24.64
N VAL A 146 2.91 9.39 -25.40
CA VAL A 146 3.99 8.51 -24.90
C VAL A 146 5.09 9.33 -24.21
N ALA A 147 5.42 10.51 -24.76
CA ALA A 147 6.38 11.43 -24.17
C ALA A 147 5.95 11.95 -22.79
N GLN A 148 4.67 12.24 -22.57
CA GLN A 148 4.16 12.68 -21.26
C GLN A 148 4.23 11.55 -20.23
N LYS A 149 3.82 10.34 -20.62
CA LYS A 149 3.94 9.16 -19.75
C LYS A 149 5.39 8.90 -19.35
N ASN A 150 6.31 9.00 -20.33
CA ASN A 150 7.72 8.82 -20.06
C ASN A 150 8.27 9.89 -19.12
N ARG A 151 7.85 11.16 -19.26
CA ARG A 151 8.26 12.22 -18.32
C ARG A 151 7.78 11.95 -16.90
N GLU A 152 6.53 11.53 -16.74
CA GLU A 152 5.96 11.18 -15.43
C GLU A 152 6.71 10.01 -14.80
N MET A 153 6.99 8.94 -15.58
CA MET A 153 7.81 7.83 -15.12
C MET A 153 9.21 8.29 -14.71
N CYS A 154 9.88 9.14 -15.50
CA CYS A 154 11.18 9.69 -15.14
C CYS A 154 11.14 10.48 -13.82
N ALA A 155 10.09 11.27 -13.57
CA ALA A 155 9.93 12.00 -12.31
C ALA A 155 9.75 11.04 -11.11
N ILE A 156 8.95 9.98 -11.29
CA ILE A 156 8.77 8.92 -10.29
C ILE A 156 10.11 8.26 -9.94
N HIS A 157 10.86 7.86 -10.96
CA HIS A 157 12.20 7.26 -10.79
C HIS A 157 13.14 8.22 -10.05
N ALA A 158 13.20 9.49 -10.45
CA ALA A 158 14.08 10.50 -9.84
C ALA A 158 13.80 10.72 -8.34
N ILE A 159 12.58 10.51 -7.87
CA ILE A 159 12.20 10.58 -6.46
C ILE A 159 12.46 9.26 -5.74
N LEU A 160 11.92 8.14 -6.25
CA LEU A 160 11.97 6.85 -5.55
C LEU A 160 13.39 6.29 -5.46
N GLU A 161 14.23 6.47 -6.49
CA GLU A 161 15.62 6.00 -6.50
C GLU A 161 16.44 6.59 -5.35
N ARG A 162 16.12 7.82 -4.92
CA ARG A 162 16.78 8.49 -3.78
C ARG A 162 16.43 7.86 -2.43
N LEU A 163 15.34 7.10 -2.36
CA LEU A 163 14.88 6.42 -1.16
C LEU A 163 15.36 4.97 -1.08
N LEU A 164 15.70 4.34 -2.21
CA LEU A 164 16.07 2.92 -2.27
C LEU A 164 17.23 2.54 -1.33
N PRO A 165 18.34 3.31 -1.21
CA PRO A 165 19.42 2.95 -0.29
C PRO A 165 18.97 2.92 1.18
N GLN A 166 18.07 3.83 1.57
CA GLN A 166 17.51 3.85 2.91
C GLN A 166 16.53 2.70 3.11
N ALA A 167 15.65 2.45 2.14
CA ALA A 167 14.69 1.35 2.16
C ALA A 167 15.41 0.00 2.33
N GLU A 168 16.48 -0.23 1.57
CA GLU A 168 17.33 -1.43 1.66
C GLU A 168 18.00 -1.55 3.04
N LYS A 169 18.63 -0.48 3.53
CA LYS A 169 19.25 -0.46 4.87
C LYS A 169 18.25 -0.77 5.98
N THR A 170 17.02 -0.27 5.85
CA THR A 170 15.96 -0.49 6.83
C THR A 170 15.34 -1.89 6.70
N GLY A 171 15.52 -2.59 5.57
CA GLY A 171 14.77 -3.81 5.26
C GLY A 171 13.29 -3.54 5.02
N CYS A 172 12.95 -2.35 4.51
CA CYS A 172 11.58 -1.91 4.26
C CYS A 172 11.32 -1.81 2.75
N THR A 173 10.40 -2.63 2.24
CA THR A 173 10.02 -2.60 0.83
C THR A 173 9.02 -1.47 0.56
N LEU A 174 9.28 -0.66 -0.47
CA LEU A 174 8.29 0.30 -0.97
C LEU A 174 7.23 -0.44 -1.80
N VAL A 175 5.96 -0.30 -1.44
CA VAL A 175 4.84 -0.92 -2.19
C VAL A 175 3.95 0.15 -2.78
N LEU A 176 3.73 0.10 -4.09
CA LEU A 176 2.87 1.07 -4.77
C LEU A 176 1.40 0.67 -4.65
N GLU A 177 0.58 1.54 -4.05
CA GLU A 177 -0.87 1.40 -4.00
C GLU A 177 -1.51 2.13 -5.18
N ASN A 178 -2.40 1.46 -5.88
CA ASN A 178 -3.22 2.10 -6.90
C ASN A 178 -4.34 2.94 -6.27
N ILE A 179 -4.40 4.23 -6.57
CA ILE A 179 -5.40 5.15 -6.01
C ILE A 179 -6.49 5.52 -7.02
N TYR A 180 -6.10 6.11 -8.16
CA TYR A 180 -7.04 6.71 -9.10
C TYR A 180 -7.04 6.06 -10.49
N ASP A 181 -6.09 5.15 -10.77
CA ASP A 181 -6.06 4.45 -12.06
C ASP A 181 -7.25 3.49 -12.11
N ALA A 182 -8.13 3.69 -13.10
CA ALA A 182 -9.29 2.84 -13.31
C ALA A 182 -8.93 1.54 -14.07
N ASN A 183 -7.73 1.45 -14.61
CA ASN A 183 -7.23 0.29 -15.35
C ASN A 183 -5.75 0.01 -15.01
N PRO A 184 -5.45 -0.33 -13.73
CA PRO A 184 -4.09 -0.70 -13.32
C PRO A 184 -3.74 -2.04 -13.98
N ARG A 185 -2.81 -2.01 -14.95
CA ARG A 185 -2.29 -3.20 -15.64
C ARG A 185 -0.78 -3.19 -15.63
#